data_AF-A0A9E6STT0-F1
#
_entry.id   AF-A0A9E6STT0-F1
#
_cell.length_a   1.000
_cell.length_b   1.000
_cell.length_c   1.000
_cell.angle_alpha   90.00
_cell.angle_beta   90.00
_cell.angle_gamma   90.00
#
_symmetry.space_group_name_H-M   'P 1'
#
loop_
_entity.id
_entity.type
_entity.pdbx_description
1 polymer ?
#
loop_
_entity_poly.entity_id
_entity_poly.type
_entity_poly.pdbx_seq_one_letter_code
_entity_poly.pdbx_strand_id
1 'polypeptide(L)'
;MSLDDELEATEEGFQAEADDDFEVLEIEFDENDIVRYVHDEDGNDIGFVLIEDGQEVEYLYVDEDEDDAADAGADDDEYDLGITREGVAQATDDMNAIYREGVQTVAELKGAFDDIKSALDFGSLFPKK
;
A
#
# COMPACT_ATOMS: atom_id res chain seq x y z
N MET A 1 47.25 -22.66 -0.45
CA MET A 1 47.79 -21.84 0.65
C MET A 1 48.50 -20.66 0.03
N SER A 2 48.00 -19.43 0.06
CA SER A 2 46.80 -18.87 0.69
C SER A 2 46.51 -17.56 -0.07
N LEU A 3 45.24 -17.26 -0.30
CA LEU A 3 44.76 -15.99 -0.86
C LEU A 3 43.67 -15.52 0.11
N ASP A 4 44.14 -15.05 1.27
CA ASP A 4 43.37 -14.31 2.25
C ASP A 4 43.97 -12.90 2.23
N ASP A 5 43.32 -11.97 1.55
CA ASP A 5 43.11 -10.58 1.99
C ASP A 5 42.44 -9.76 0.86
N GLU A 6 41.48 -8.93 1.27
CA GLU A 6 40.76 -7.93 0.48
C GLU A 6 39.79 -8.43 -0.60
N LEU A 7 38.55 -8.68 -0.17
CA LEU A 7 37.38 -8.17 -0.91
C LEU A 7 36.45 -7.51 0.12
N GLU A 8 36.34 -6.20 -0.02
CA GLU A 8 35.39 -5.32 0.67
C GLU A 8 34.00 -5.96 0.73
N ALA A 9 33.44 -6.03 1.94
CA ALA A 9 32.02 -6.24 2.13
C ALA A 9 31.27 -5.04 1.54
N THR A 10 30.84 -5.16 0.29
CA THR A 10 29.69 -4.42 -0.20
C THR A 10 28.46 -5.17 0.28
N GLU A 11 28.06 -4.84 1.50
CA GLU A 11 26.72 -5.06 2.04
C GLU A 11 25.75 -4.17 1.24
N GLU A 12 25.53 -4.52 -0.04
CA GLU A 12 24.41 -3.97 -0.80
C GLU A 12 23.17 -4.74 -0.34
N GLY A 13 22.37 -4.03 0.45
CA GLY A 13 21.24 -4.57 1.17
C GLY A 13 20.27 -5.29 0.27
N PHE A 14 19.85 -6.45 0.75
CA PHE A 14 18.53 -6.97 0.43
C PHE A 14 17.51 -6.17 1.23
N GLN A 15 17.30 -4.90 0.84
CA GLN A 15 16.11 -4.17 1.24
C GLN A 15 14.96 -4.79 0.44
N ALA A 16 14.48 -5.93 0.92
CA ALA A 16 13.14 -6.35 0.58
C ALA A 16 12.24 -5.23 1.10
N GLU A 17 11.64 -4.48 0.18
CA GLU A 17 10.42 -3.71 0.44
C GLU A 17 9.35 -4.73 0.83
N ALA A 18 9.48 -5.32 2.02
CA ALA A 18 8.50 -6.22 2.58
C ALA A 18 7.33 -5.30 2.95
N ASP A 19 6.32 -5.26 2.07
CA ASP A 19 4.97 -4.92 2.48
C ASP A 19 4.72 -5.66 3.82
N ASP A 20 4.42 -4.90 4.88
CA ASP A 20 4.11 -5.35 6.25
C ASP A 20 2.85 -6.25 6.35
N ASP A 21 2.55 -7.06 5.33
CA ASP A 21 1.32 -7.86 5.21
C ASP A 21 1.53 -9.35 5.54
N PHE A 22 2.65 -9.71 6.19
CA PHE A 22 2.87 -11.08 6.66
C PHE A 22 2.25 -11.28 8.05
N GLU A 23 1.22 -12.12 8.12
CA GLU A 23 0.61 -12.55 9.38
C GLU A 23 1.15 -13.93 9.80
N VAL A 24 1.61 -14.04 11.05
CA VAL A 24 2.02 -15.33 11.62
C VAL A 24 0.77 -16.14 11.93
N LEU A 25 0.60 -17.26 11.23
CA LEU A 25 -0.55 -18.16 11.36
C LEU A 25 -0.07 -19.59 11.63
N GLU A 26 -0.75 -20.28 12.55
CA GLU A 26 -0.62 -21.72 12.69
C GLU A 26 -1.58 -22.39 11.69
N ILE A 27 -1.01 -23.01 10.66
CA ILE A 27 -1.79 -23.70 9.62
C ILE A 27 -1.56 -25.21 9.67
N GLU A 28 -2.66 -25.95 9.62
CA GLU A 28 -2.64 -27.41 9.42
C GLU A 28 -2.80 -27.70 7.92
N PHE A 29 -1.82 -28.36 7.32
CA PHE A 29 -1.86 -28.77 5.91
C PHE A 29 -1.40 -30.23 5.76
N ASP A 30 -1.86 -30.91 4.71
CA ASP A 30 -1.33 -32.21 4.34
C ASP A 30 -0.18 -32.06 3.32
N GLU A 31 0.84 -32.92 3.38
CA GLU A 31 1.97 -32.90 2.42
C GLU A 31 1.53 -33.04 0.95
N ASN A 32 0.34 -33.60 0.72
CA ASN A 32 -0.22 -33.74 -0.63
C ASN A 32 -0.82 -32.43 -1.18
N ASP A 33 -1.07 -31.45 -0.32
CA ASP A 33 -1.60 -30.13 -0.69
C ASP A 33 -0.48 -29.17 -1.11
N ILE A 34 0.77 -29.50 -0.78
CA ILE A 34 1.94 -28.73 -1.18
C ILE A 34 2.18 -28.87 -2.68
N VAL A 35 2.16 -27.73 -3.36
CA VAL A 35 2.51 -27.64 -4.78
C VAL A 35 4.04 -27.68 -4.94
N ARG A 36 4.75 -26.97 -4.07
CA ARG A 36 6.20 -26.79 -4.14
C ARG A 36 6.77 -26.28 -2.80
N TYR A 37 8.02 -26.66 -2.51
CA TYR A 37 8.83 -26.06 -1.47
C TYR A 37 9.61 -24.83 -1.96
N VAL A 38 9.71 -23.84 -1.08
CA VAL A 38 10.52 -22.63 -1.25
C VAL A 38 11.89 -22.91 -0.65
N HIS A 39 12.94 -22.63 -1.41
CA HIS A 39 14.31 -22.83 -0.97
C HIS A 39 15.07 -21.50 -0.97
N ASP A 40 15.96 -21.33 -0.01
CA ASP A 40 16.93 -20.23 0.00
C ASP A 40 18.08 -20.44 -1.00
N GLU A 41 19.07 -19.53 -0.99
CA GLU A 41 20.24 -19.60 -1.86
C GLU A 41 21.18 -20.78 -1.55
N ASP A 42 21.13 -21.29 -0.32
CA ASP A 42 21.88 -22.45 0.16
C ASP A 42 21.14 -23.78 -0.11
N GLY A 43 19.88 -23.71 -0.56
CA GLY A 43 19.02 -24.84 -0.85
C GLY A 43 18.30 -25.41 0.36
N ASN A 44 18.20 -24.67 1.46
CA ASN A 44 17.40 -25.04 2.63
C ASN A 44 15.93 -24.70 2.40
N ASP A 45 15.03 -25.55 2.90
CA ASP A 45 13.58 -25.36 2.79
C ASP A 45 13.13 -24.28 3.78
N ILE A 46 12.73 -23.12 3.28
CA ILE A 46 12.28 -21.97 4.09
C ILE A 46 10.76 -21.80 4.07
N GLY A 47 10.04 -22.62 3.30
CA GLY A 47 8.59 -22.51 3.17
C GLY A 47 7.99 -23.45 2.12
N PHE A 48 6.71 -23.25 1.84
CA PHE A 48 5.95 -24.04 0.89
C PHE A 48 4.80 -23.24 0.26
N VAL A 49 4.31 -23.72 -0.88
CA VAL A 49 3.21 -23.10 -1.64
C VAL A 49 1.99 -24.02 -1.66
N LEU A 50 0.83 -23.47 -1.32
CA LEU A 50 -0.49 -24.12 -1.40
C LEU A 50 -1.36 -23.49 -2.49
N ILE A 51 -2.43 -24.20 -2.89
CA ILE A 51 -3.49 -23.61 -3.71
C ILE A 51 -4.69 -23.25 -2.83
N GLU A 52 -4.91 -21.96 -2.62
CA GLU A 52 -6.12 -21.45 -1.97
C GLU A 52 -6.97 -20.66 -2.97
N ASP A 53 -8.27 -20.95 -3.03
CA ASP A 53 -9.20 -20.32 -3.98
C ASP A 53 -8.76 -20.37 -5.47
N GLY A 54 -7.92 -21.35 -5.82
CA GLY A 54 -7.37 -21.51 -7.17
C GLY A 54 -6.17 -20.59 -7.47
N GLN A 55 -5.58 -19.97 -6.45
CA GLN A 55 -4.39 -19.13 -6.50
C GLN A 55 -3.25 -19.79 -5.72
N GLU A 56 -2.02 -19.62 -6.18
CA GLU A 56 -0.82 -20.04 -5.45
C GLU A 56 -0.56 -19.04 -4.31
N VAL A 57 -0.51 -19.56 -3.08
CA VAL A 57 -0.22 -18.80 -1.85
C VAL A 57 1.02 -19.41 -1.20
N GLU A 58 1.99 -18.56 -0.86
CA GLU A 58 3.28 -18.93 -0.29
C GLU A 58 3.29 -18.72 1.23
N TYR A 59 3.77 -19.72 1.96
CA TYR A 59 3.93 -19.69 3.42
C TYR A 59 5.39 -19.95 3.77
N LEU A 60 5.98 -19.07 4.58
CA LEU A 60 7.35 -19.20 5.07
C LEU A 60 7.34 -19.75 6.49
N TYR A 61 8.31 -20.62 6.80
CA TYR A 61 8.52 -21.07 8.17
C TYR A 61 9.04 -19.91 9.02
N VAL A 62 8.58 -19.85 10.27
CA VAL A 62 9.09 -18.92 11.27
C VAL A 62 9.97 -19.72 12.23
N ASP A 63 11.22 -19.30 12.41
CA ASP A 63 12.11 -19.91 13.39
C ASP A 63 11.62 -19.59 14.82
N GLU A 64 11.18 -20.61 15.56
CA GLU A 64 10.70 -20.47 16.96
C GLU A 64 11.80 -19.94 17.91
N ASP A 65 13.07 -20.03 17.52
CA ASP A 65 14.20 -19.49 18.29
C ASP A 65 14.53 -18.02 17.96
N GLU A 66 13.84 -17.41 16.98
CA GLU A 66 13.88 -15.96 16.66
C GLU A 66 12.73 -15.19 17.32
N ASP A 67 12.23 -15.69 18.46
CA ASP A 67 11.27 -14.99 19.33
C ASP A 67 11.87 -13.73 20.01
N ASP A 68 13.15 -13.41 19.81
CA ASP A 68 13.82 -12.20 20.32
C ASP A 68 13.80 -11.01 19.34
N ALA A 69 13.13 -11.13 18.18
CA ALA A 69 12.92 -9.99 17.26
C ALA A 69 11.59 -9.26 17.48
N ALA A 70 10.68 -9.79 18.30
CA ALA A 70 9.40 -9.14 18.63
C ALA A 70 9.44 -8.25 19.88
N ASP A 71 10.58 -8.21 20.60
CA ASP A 71 10.83 -7.32 21.76
C ASP A 71 12.03 -6.37 21.51
N ALA A 72 12.27 -5.98 20.26
CA ALA A 72 13.17 -4.87 19.95
C ALA A 72 12.48 -3.53 20.23
N GLY A 73 12.46 -3.15 21.50
CA GLY A 73 12.54 -1.75 21.90
C GLY A 73 11.23 -0.97 21.85
N ALA A 74 10.48 -1.03 22.95
CA ALA A 74 9.71 0.12 23.41
C ALA A 74 10.67 1.27 23.80
N ASP A 75 11.31 1.93 22.83
CA ASP A 75 11.96 3.25 22.95
C ASP A 75 12.38 3.71 21.53
N ASP A 76 11.66 4.70 20.99
CA ASP A 76 11.75 5.34 19.66
C ASP A 76 10.91 4.65 18.57
N ASP A 77 9.65 5.07 18.48
CA ASP A 77 8.62 4.58 17.56
C ASP A 77 9.07 4.76 16.08
N GLU A 78 9.83 3.82 15.53
CA GLU A 78 10.28 3.84 14.12
C GLU A 78 9.08 3.86 13.14
N TYR A 79 7.91 3.39 13.61
CA TYR A 79 6.63 3.43 12.91
C TYR A 79 5.76 4.67 13.25
N ASP A 80 6.25 5.61 14.07
CA ASP A 80 5.62 6.94 14.19
C ASP A 80 5.98 7.76 12.95
N LEU A 81 5.17 7.63 11.91
CA LEU A 81 5.23 8.43 10.69
C LEU A 81 5.02 9.94 10.94
N GLY A 82 4.94 10.38 12.20
CA GLY A 82 4.58 11.73 12.61
C GLY A 82 3.13 12.08 12.29
N ILE A 83 2.32 11.08 11.93
CA ILE A 83 0.92 11.24 11.52
C ILE A 83 0.04 10.94 12.72
N THR A 84 -0.39 12.00 13.39
CA THR A 84 -1.33 11.87 14.51
C THR A 84 -2.75 11.60 14.01
N ARG A 85 -3.55 10.85 14.78
CA ARG A 85 -5.00 10.66 14.50
C ARG A 85 -5.75 11.98 14.35
N GLU A 86 -5.33 13.01 15.09
CA GLU A 86 -5.86 14.37 14.99
C GLU A 86 -5.48 15.02 13.65
N GLY A 87 -4.24 14.85 13.18
CA GLY A 87 -3.80 15.33 11.87
C GLY A 87 -4.56 14.71 10.70
N VAL A 88 -4.87 13.40 10.78
CA VAL A 88 -5.70 12.71 9.76
C VAL A 88 -7.13 13.24 9.75
N ALA A 89 -7.72 13.46 10.93
CA ALA A 89 -9.07 14.02 11.03
C ALA A 89 -9.12 15.43 10.45
N GLN A 90 -8.15 16.28 10.79
CA GLN A 90 -8.06 17.63 10.26
C GLN A 90 -7.86 17.65 8.74
N ALA A 91 -6.95 16.82 8.20
CA ALA A 91 -6.73 16.72 6.76
C ALA A 91 -8.00 16.27 6.01
N THR A 92 -8.78 15.37 6.60
CA THR A 92 -10.05 14.91 6.04
C THR A 92 -11.10 16.01 6.05
N ASP A 93 -11.19 16.79 7.13
CA ASP A 93 -12.10 17.94 7.22
C ASP A 93 -11.72 19.04 6.22
N ASP A 94 -10.43 19.32 6.05
CA ASP A 94 -9.91 20.28 5.08
C ASP A 94 -10.23 19.85 3.63
N MET A 95 -10.05 18.57 3.30
CA MET A 95 -10.43 18.01 1.99
C MET A 95 -11.94 18.16 1.72
N ASN A 96 -12.78 17.88 2.72
CA ASN A 96 -14.22 18.03 2.63
C ASN A 96 -14.66 19.49 2.49
N ALA A 97 -13.90 20.45 3.03
CA ALA A 97 -14.14 21.87 2.84
C ALA A 97 -13.88 22.29 1.39
N ILE A 98 -12.73 21.90 0.82
CA ILE A 98 -12.37 22.19 -0.59
C ILE A 98 -13.40 21.60 -1.55
N TYR A 99 -13.87 20.38 -1.31
CA TYR A 99 -14.90 19.76 -2.15
C TYR A 99 -16.19 20.59 -2.15
N ARG A 100 -16.66 21.01 -0.98
CA ARG A 100 -17.88 21.84 -0.85
C ARG A 100 -17.71 23.20 -1.51
N GLU A 101 -16.55 23.83 -1.33
CA GLU A 101 -16.21 25.10 -1.99
C GLU A 101 -16.20 24.93 -3.52
N GLY A 102 -15.56 23.89 -4.04
CA GLY A 102 -15.52 23.62 -5.48
C GLY A 102 -16.90 23.38 -6.09
N VAL A 103 -17.78 22.65 -5.39
CA VAL A 103 -19.18 22.47 -5.80
C VAL A 103 -19.90 23.82 -5.87
N GLN A 104 -19.68 24.69 -4.89
CA GLN A 104 -20.26 26.04 -4.90
C GLN A 104 -19.74 26.88 -6.06
N THR A 105 -18.42 26.89 -6.30
CA THR A 105 -17.82 27.63 -7.42
C THR A 105 -18.36 27.17 -8.77
N VAL A 106 -18.53 25.86 -8.97
CA VAL A 106 -19.12 25.30 -10.21
C VAL A 106 -20.58 25.74 -10.36
N ALA A 107 -21.36 25.75 -9.27
CA ALA A 107 -22.74 26.22 -9.31
C ALA A 107 -22.83 27.70 -9.69
N GLU A 108 -21.97 28.54 -9.13
CA GLU A 108 -21.89 29.97 -9.46
C GLU A 108 -21.46 30.19 -10.92
N LEU A 109 -20.43 29.48 -11.39
CA LEU A 109 -19.96 29.55 -12.77
C LEU A 109 -21.06 29.12 -13.76
N LYS A 110 -21.80 28.07 -13.45
CA LYS A 110 -22.93 27.61 -14.26
C LYS A 110 -24.04 28.66 -14.30
N GLY A 111 -24.38 29.28 -13.17
CA GLY A 111 -25.37 30.35 -13.13
C GLY A 111 -24.98 31.53 -14.02
N ALA A 112 -23.74 32.02 -13.89
CA ALA A 112 -23.21 33.08 -14.74
C ALA A 112 -23.18 32.69 -16.23
N PHE A 113 -22.86 31.43 -16.54
CA PHE A 113 -22.89 30.91 -17.90
C PHE A 113 -24.31 30.85 -18.48
N ASP A 114 -25.29 30.37 -17.71
CA ASP A 114 -26.69 30.31 -18.13
C ASP A 114 -27.27 31.71 -18.35
N ASP A 115 -26.89 32.70 -17.52
CA ASP A 115 -27.27 34.10 -17.70
C ASP A 115 -26.70 34.70 -19.00
N ILE A 116 -25.41 34.47 -19.27
CA ILE A 116 -24.76 34.90 -20.52
C ILE A 116 -25.42 34.23 -21.72
N LYS A 117 -25.68 32.93 -21.63
CA LYS A 117 -26.32 32.15 -22.69
C LYS A 117 -27.73 32.66 -22.97
N SER A 118 -28.51 32.97 -21.93
CA SER A 118 -29.83 33.56 -22.05
C SER A 118 -29.77 34.96 -22.71
N ALA A 119 -28.82 35.79 -22.31
CA ALA A 119 -28.61 37.12 -22.90
C ALA A 119 -28.18 37.06 -24.38
N LEU A 120 -27.52 35.99 -24.80
CA LEU A 120 -27.04 35.77 -26.18
C LEU A 120 -27.99 34.89 -27.02
N ASP A 121 -29.13 34.46 -26.49
CA ASP A 121 -30.12 33.67 -27.25
C ASP A 121 -30.97 34.57 -28.16
N PHE A 122 -30.47 34.78 -29.39
CA PHE A 122 -31.17 35.51 -30.45
C PHE A 122 -32.25 34.67 -31.16
N GLY A 123 -32.58 33.47 -30.67
CA GLY A 123 -33.59 32.59 -31.27
C GLY A 123 -35.00 33.20 -31.32
N SER A 124 -35.30 34.19 -30.47
CA SER A 124 -36.56 34.96 -30.55
C SER A 124 -36.54 36.11 -31.57
N LEU A 125 -35.37 36.54 -32.05
CA LEU A 125 -35.24 37.61 -33.04
C LEU A 125 -35.47 37.15 -34.48
N PHE A 126 -35.41 35.84 -34.74
CA PHE A 126 -35.63 35.29 -36.07
C PHE A 126 -36.97 34.55 -36.12
N PRO A 127 -37.96 35.00 -36.93
CA PRO A 127 -39.25 34.34 -37.02
C PRO A 127 -39.06 32.92 -37.59
N LYS A 128 -39.66 31.94 -36.90
CA LYS A 128 -39.75 30.56 -37.42
C LYS A 128 -40.56 30.59 -38.73
N LYS A 129 -39.94 30.14 -39.82
CA LYS A 129 -40.59 29.97 -41.14
C LYS A 129 -41.69 28.92 -41.09
#